data_AF-D7TIR8-F1
#
_entry.id   AF-D7TIR8-F1
#
_cell.length_a   1.000
_cell.length_b   1.000
_cell.length_c   1.000
_cell.angle_alpha   90.00
_cell.angle_beta   90.00
_cell.angle_gamma   90.00
#
_symmetry.space_group_name_H-M   'P 1'
#
loop_
_entity.id
_entity.type
_entity.pdbx_description
1 polymer ?
#
loop_
_entity_poly.entity_id
_entity_poly.type
_entity_poly.pdbx_seq_one_letter_code
_entity_poly.pdbx_strand_id
1 'polypeptide(L)'
;MIRELVESLRINLFLSGNRRESESDWISPINTHFCLSIPCISSYFSSLSQSLAFFLFFFTPHLSQPLFSGSRSDRIGSGSVSIPKYLFNFINMDTFLFTSESVNEGHPDKLCDQVSDAILDACLEQDPESKVACETCSKTNMVMVFGEITTKAKVDYEKIVRDTCRGIGFVSADVGLDADNCKVLVNIEQQSPDIAQGVHGHLSKKPEEIGAGDQGHMFGYATDETPELMPLTHVLATKLGAKLTEVRKNKTCPWLRPDGKTQVTVEYRNEGGAMVPIRVHTVLISTQHDETVTNDQIAKELREHVIKPIIIDTYGGWGAHGGGAFSGKDPTKVDRSGAYIVRQAAKSVVASGLARRCLVQVSYAIGVPEPLSVFVDTYKTGKIPDKDILDLIKENFDFRPGMIAINLDLKRGGNFRFQKTAAYGHFGRDDPDFTWETVKLLKKA
;
A
#
# COMPACT_ATOMS: atom_id res chain seq x y z
N MET A 1 12.67 -10.13 -29.31
CA MET A 1 11.36 -9.45 -29.15
C MET A 1 11.46 -8.38 -28.03
N ILE A 2 12.54 -7.59 -28.01
CA ILE A 2 12.93 -6.67 -26.90
C ILE A 2 13.28 -5.25 -27.43
N ARG A 3 12.93 -4.93 -28.69
CA ARG A 3 13.24 -3.60 -29.28
C ARG A 3 12.03 -2.74 -29.68
N GLU A 4 10.81 -3.25 -29.58
CA GLU A 4 9.62 -2.55 -30.10
C GLU A 4 8.69 -1.92 -29.03
N LEU A 5 9.06 -1.95 -27.74
CA LEU A 5 8.16 -1.53 -26.65
C LEU A 5 8.27 -0.04 -26.24
N VAL A 6 9.17 0.76 -26.83
CA VAL A 6 9.52 2.09 -26.28
C VAL A 6 9.04 3.28 -27.13
N GLU A 7 8.56 3.09 -28.37
CA GLU A 7 8.28 4.23 -29.26
C GLU A 7 6.95 4.97 -29.02
N SER A 8 6.08 4.53 -28.10
CA SER A 8 4.77 5.18 -27.88
C SER A 8 4.51 5.74 -26.47
N LEU A 9 5.54 5.80 -25.60
CA LEU A 9 5.40 6.35 -24.25
C LEU A 9 5.08 7.86 -24.28
N ARG A 10 3.79 8.21 -24.19
CA ARG A 10 3.35 9.57 -23.82
C ARG A 10 3.63 9.79 -22.33
N ILE A 11 4.77 10.38 -22.03
CA ILE A 11 5.09 10.84 -20.68
C ILE A 11 4.41 12.19 -20.47
N ASN A 12 3.31 12.21 -19.71
CA ASN A 12 2.69 13.44 -19.24
C ASN A 12 3.34 13.83 -17.90
N LEU A 13 4.28 14.79 -17.93
CA LEU A 13 4.72 15.46 -16.70
C LEU A 13 3.67 16.50 -16.30
N PHE A 14 3.07 16.34 -15.12
CA PHE A 14 2.32 17.40 -14.45
C PHE A 14 3.22 18.03 -13.39
N LEU A 15 3.45 19.34 -13.53
CA LEU A 15 4.32 20.13 -12.67
C LEU A 15 3.45 21.11 -11.87
N SER A 16 3.34 20.91 -10.56
CA SER A 16 2.77 21.93 -9.66
C SER A 16 3.91 22.81 -9.14
N GLY A 17 4.05 24.02 -9.70
CA GLY A 17 4.97 25.02 -9.18
C GLY A 17 4.34 25.77 -8.00
N ASN A 18 4.99 25.72 -6.83
CA ASN A 18 4.71 26.65 -5.75
C ASN A 18 5.34 28.01 -6.09
N ARG A 19 4.62 28.87 -6.82
CA ARG A 19 4.90 30.31 -6.80
C ARG A 19 4.15 30.90 -5.61
N ARG A 20 4.87 31.43 -4.62
CA ARG A 20 4.29 32.41 -3.71
C ARG A 20 4.08 33.69 -4.51
N GLU A 21 2.84 33.96 -4.90
CA GLU A 21 2.46 35.30 -5.34
C GLU A 21 2.29 36.17 -4.09
N SER A 22 2.98 37.31 -4.07
CA SER A 22 2.89 38.32 -3.04
C SER A 22 1.50 38.94 -3.02
N GLU A 23 0.89 39.02 -1.83
CA GLU A 23 -0.33 39.80 -1.56
C GLU A 23 -0.09 41.28 -1.92
N SER A 24 -0.55 41.76 -3.07
CA SER A 24 -0.78 43.20 -3.30
C SER A 24 -1.49 43.60 -4.61
N ASP A 25 -2.20 42.73 -5.34
CA ASP A 25 -2.90 43.20 -6.56
C ASP A 25 -4.26 42.54 -6.77
N TRP A 26 -5.27 42.88 -5.97
CA TRP A 26 -6.70 42.82 -6.40
C TRP A 26 -7.54 43.85 -5.64
N ILE A 27 -7.79 45.02 -6.26
CA ILE A 27 -8.92 45.90 -5.94
C ILE A 27 -9.66 46.20 -7.24
N SER A 28 -10.91 45.70 -7.37
CA SER A 28 -12.09 46.42 -7.87
C SER A 28 -13.29 45.45 -8.01
N PRO A 29 -14.55 45.87 -7.76
CA PRO A 29 -15.58 45.05 -7.13
C PRO A 29 -16.65 44.55 -8.11
N ILE A 30 -17.47 43.56 -7.70
CA ILE A 30 -18.91 43.49 -8.02
C ILE A 30 -19.63 42.57 -7.01
N ASN A 31 -20.59 43.18 -6.32
CA ASN A 31 -21.85 42.70 -5.73
C ASN A 31 -21.88 41.51 -4.75
N THR A 32 -21.88 41.91 -3.48
CA THR A 32 -22.60 41.35 -2.33
C THR A 32 -24.03 40.90 -2.61
N HIS A 33 -24.37 39.69 -2.16
CA HIS A 33 -25.61 39.46 -1.39
C HIS A 33 -25.35 38.50 -0.21
N PHE A 34 -25.73 39.00 0.96
CA PHE A 34 -25.83 38.38 2.28
C PHE A 34 -26.59 37.04 2.28
N CYS A 35 -26.20 36.09 3.14
CA CYS A 35 -26.88 35.92 4.44
C CYS A 35 -26.15 34.94 5.39
N LEU A 36 -26.41 35.17 6.67
CA LEU A 36 -25.67 34.80 7.87
C LEU A 36 -26.01 33.40 8.42
N SER A 37 -24.95 32.67 8.80
CA SER A 37 -24.60 32.15 10.15
C SER A 37 -25.63 31.50 11.12
N ILE A 38 -25.14 30.41 11.75
CA ILE A 38 -25.27 29.97 13.20
C ILE A 38 -26.41 28.96 13.55
N PRO A 39 -26.24 27.95 14.45
CA PRO A 39 -25.28 26.82 14.53
C PRO A 39 -25.95 25.49 15.04
N CYS A 40 -25.13 24.52 15.48
CA CYS A 40 -25.37 23.27 16.23
C CYS A 40 -26.66 23.07 17.07
N ILE A 41 -27.15 21.81 17.16
CA ILE A 41 -27.10 20.95 18.37
C ILE A 41 -27.75 19.56 18.11
N SER A 42 -27.19 18.56 18.81
CA SER A 42 -27.49 17.11 18.92
C SER A 42 -28.99 16.72 18.96
N SER A 43 -29.44 15.49 18.65
CA SER A 43 -29.10 14.21 19.31
C SER A 43 -30.08 13.12 18.83
N TYR A 44 -29.63 11.87 18.81
CA TYR A 44 -30.34 10.61 19.11
C TYR A 44 -31.80 10.40 18.68
N PHE A 45 -32.07 9.34 17.89
CA PHE A 45 -33.01 8.27 18.30
C PHE A 45 -32.82 7.00 17.44
N SER A 46 -32.94 5.87 18.11
CA SER A 46 -32.66 4.51 17.69
C SER A 46 -33.93 3.71 17.38
N SER A 47 -33.82 2.78 16.43
CA SER A 47 -34.37 1.40 16.43
C SER A 47 -35.88 1.13 16.33
N LEU A 48 -36.15 -0.10 15.84
CA LEU A 48 -37.42 -0.86 15.68
C LEU A 48 -38.33 -0.48 14.51
N SER A 49 -39.07 -1.36 13.85
CA SER A 49 -39.03 -2.81 13.59
C SER A 49 -40.25 -3.10 12.68
N GLN A 50 -40.24 -4.28 12.07
CA GLN A 50 -41.40 -5.06 11.59
C GLN A 50 -41.69 -5.15 10.09
N SER A 51 -41.73 -6.43 9.72
CA SER A 51 -42.14 -7.15 8.52
C SER A 51 -43.60 -6.95 8.11
N LEU A 52 -43.93 -7.05 6.81
CA LEU A 52 -44.66 -8.18 6.19
C LEU A 52 -45.03 -7.91 4.71
N ALA A 53 -45.09 -9.02 3.96
CA ALA A 53 -45.52 -9.29 2.58
C ALA A 53 -46.67 -8.48 1.96
N PHE A 54 -46.67 -8.28 0.63
CA PHE A 54 -47.45 -9.10 -0.34
C PHE A 54 -47.50 -8.53 -1.80
N PHE A 55 -47.64 -9.47 -2.74
CA PHE A 55 -48.28 -9.44 -4.08
C PHE A 55 -47.53 -9.05 -5.38
N LEU A 56 -47.57 -10.03 -6.30
CA LEU A 56 -47.26 -10.02 -7.74
C LEU A 56 -48.15 -9.04 -8.53
N PHE A 57 -47.63 -8.50 -9.64
CA PHE A 57 -48.37 -8.43 -10.92
C PHE A 57 -47.40 -8.47 -12.12
N PHE A 58 -47.65 -9.41 -13.04
CA PHE A 58 -47.16 -9.45 -14.42
C PHE A 58 -47.97 -8.45 -15.26
N PHE A 59 -47.36 -7.79 -16.27
CA PHE A 59 -47.93 -7.66 -17.62
C PHE A 59 -46.87 -7.22 -18.65
N THR A 60 -46.96 -7.83 -19.83
CA THR A 60 -46.15 -7.73 -21.06
C THR A 60 -46.37 -6.42 -21.84
N PRO A 61 -45.43 -5.99 -22.70
CA PRO A 61 -45.64 -4.86 -23.61
C PRO A 61 -46.19 -5.30 -24.99
N HIS A 62 -47.17 -4.56 -25.50
CA HIS A 62 -47.77 -4.74 -26.83
C HIS A 62 -47.07 -3.88 -27.90
N LEU A 63 -46.98 -4.44 -29.11
CA LEU A 63 -46.50 -3.86 -30.35
C LEU A 63 -47.37 -2.70 -30.86
N SER A 64 -46.74 -1.78 -31.60
CA SER A 64 -47.37 -1.07 -32.71
C SER A 64 -46.39 -0.93 -33.89
N GLN A 65 -46.80 -1.44 -35.05
CA GLN A 65 -46.16 -1.25 -36.36
C GLN A 65 -46.59 0.07 -36.99
N PRO A 66 -45.91 0.51 -38.07
CA PRO A 66 -46.66 0.96 -39.24
C PRO A 66 -46.25 0.24 -40.53
N LEU A 67 -47.28 0.08 -41.37
CA LEU A 67 -47.29 -0.45 -42.74
C LEU A 67 -46.52 0.47 -43.71
N PHE A 68 -45.76 -0.12 -44.65
CA PHE A 68 -45.64 0.38 -46.02
C PHE A 68 -45.41 -0.78 -47.00
N SER A 69 -46.18 -0.74 -48.08
CA SER A 69 -46.27 -1.70 -49.20
C SER A 69 -45.16 -1.49 -50.23
N GLY A 70 -44.64 -2.57 -50.83
CA GLY A 70 -43.82 -2.49 -52.03
C GLY A 70 -43.23 -3.84 -52.47
N SER A 71 -43.76 -4.40 -53.55
CA SER A 71 -43.35 -5.66 -54.17
C SER A 71 -42.05 -5.55 -54.98
N ARG A 72 -41.08 -6.46 -54.77
CA ARG A 72 -40.42 -7.24 -55.85
C ARG A 72 -39.40 -8.25 -55.30
N SER A 73 -39.46 -9.44 -55.90
CA SER A 73 -38.49 -10.54 -55.89
C SER A 73 -37.05 -10.05 -56.10
N ASP A 74 -36.09 -10.59 -55.32
CA ASP A 74 -34.99 -11.39 -55.88
C ASP A 74 -34.23 -12.16 -54.79
N ARG A 75 -34.00 -13.46 -55.08
CA ARG A 75 -33.21 -14.40 -54.28
C ARG A 75 -31.73 -14.18 -54.54
N ILE A 76 -30.93 -13.98 -53.49
CA ILE A 76 -29.49 -14.30 -53.49
C ILE A 76 -29.16 -15.03 -52.18
N GLY A 77 -28.46 -16.16 -52.33
CA GLY A 77 -28.38 -17.26 -51.38
C GLY A 77 -27.64 -16.98 -50.07
N SER A 78 -28.06 -17.73 -49.05
CA SER A 78 -27.42 -17.87 -47.76
C SER A 78 -26.09 -18.62 -47.89
N GLY A 79 -24.99 -17.88 -48.05
CA GLY A 79 -23.64 -18.38 -47.77
C GLY A 79 -23.28 -18.05 -46.33
N SER A 80 -23.53 -18.95 -45.39
CA SER A 80 -22.98 -18.85 -44.04
C SER A 80 -21.50 -19.21 -44.09
N VAL A 81 -20.61 -18.21 -44.07
CA VAL A 81 -19.19 -18.41 -43.82
C VAL A 81 -19.05 -18.86 -42.37
N SER A 82 -18.80 -20.15 -42.15
CA SER A 82 -18.49 -20.68 -40.83
C SER A 82 -17.06 -20.28 -40.46
N ILE A 83 -16.93 -19.24 -39.63
CA ILE A 83 -15.66 -18.91 -38.98
C ILE A 83 -15.32 -20.08 -38.04
N PRO A 84 -14.14 -20.74 -38.16
CA PRO A 84 -13.75 -21.81 -37.26
C PRO A 84 -13.77 -21.32 -35.82
N LYS A 85 -14.35 -22.09 -34.87
CA LYS A 85 -14.39 -21.74 -33.43
C LYS A 85 -13.03 -21.35 -32.85
N TYR A 86 -11.94 -21.86 -33.41
CA TYR A 86 -10.58 -21.50 -33.01
C TYR A 86 -10.20 -20.05 -33.34
N LEU A 87 -10.81 -19.45 -34.37
CA LEU A 87 -10.59 -18.06 -34.77
C LEU A 87 -11.42 -17.07 -33.93
N PHE A 88 -12.50 -17.54 -33.30
CA PHE A 88 -13.35 -16.73 -32.40
C PHE A 88 -12.71 -16.48 -31.03
N ASN A 89 -11.77 -17.35 -30.61
CA ASN A 89 -11.00 -17.15 -29.36
C ASN A 89 -9.89 -16.10 -29.47
N PHE A 90 -9.62 -15.56 -30.66
CA PHE A 90 -8.62 -14.51 -30.88
C PHE A 90 -9.22 -13.09 -30.86
N ILE A 91 -10.53 -12.96 -30.70
CA ILE A 91 -11.25 -11.70 -30.88
C ILE A 91 -11.65 -11.15 -29.50
N ASN A 92 -10.94 -10.10 -29.09
CA ASN A 92 -11.03 -9.34 -27.84
C ASN A 92 -10.62 -10.08 -26.56
N MET A 93 -9.31 -10.17 -26.32
CA MET A 93 -8.83 -10.17 -24.94
C MET A 93 -8.83 -8.72 -24.44
N ASP A 94 -9.91 -8.34 -23.75
CA ASP A 94 -10.05 -7.00 -23.17
C ASP A 94 -8.85 -6.71 -22.25
N THR A 95 -8.11 -5.65 -22.57
CA THR A 95 -7.09 -5.10 -21.68
C THR A 95 -7.72 -4.07 -20.75
N PHE A 96 -7.10 -3.83 -19.59
CA PHE A 96 -7.50 -2.77 -18.68
C PHE A 96 -6.27 -2.06 -18.11
N LEU A 97 -6.48 -0.85 -17.61
CA LEU A 97 -5.43 -0.06 -16.98
C LEU A 97 -5.53 -0.17 -15.46
N PHE A 98 -4.42 -0.49 -14.81
CA PHE A 98 -4.31 -0.45 -13.35
C PHE A 98 -3.19 0.50 -12.95
N THR A 99 -3.36 1.22 -11.84
CA THR A 99 -2.44 2.26 -11.39
C THR A 99 -2.03 2.03 -9.94
N SER A 100 -0.76 2.29 -9.62
CA SER A 100 -0.31 2.43 -8.24
C SER A 100 0.67 3.58 -8.11
N GLU A 101 0.73 4.14 -6.92
CA GLU A 101 1.66 5.20 -6.55
C GLU A 101 2.63 4.76 -5.46
N SER A 102 3.66 5.58 -5.26
CA SER A 102 4.63 5.48 -4.18
C SER A 102 5.17 6.87 -3.86
N VAL A 103 5.68 7.05 -2.64
CA VAL A 103 6.26 8.30 -2.18
C VAL A 103 7.64 8.04 -1.58
N ASN A 104 8.52 9.03 -1.67
CA ASN A 104 9.92 8.91 -1.26
C ASN A 104 10.06 9.07 0.27
N GLU A 105 11.26 8.80 0.79
CA GLU A 105 11.57 8.94 2.23
C GLU A 105 11.36 10.36 2.79
N GLY A 106 11.36 11.40 1.95
CA GLY A 106 11.11 12.78 2.37
C GLY A 106 9.65 13.21 2.34
N HIS A 107 8.71 12.39 1.88
CA HIS A 107 7.29 12.73 2.00
C HIS A 107 6.94 12.88 3.48
N PRO A 108 6.19 13.91 3.92
CA PRO A 108 5.95 14.19 5.34
C PRO A 108 5.32 13.01 6.09
N ASP A 109 4.40 12.28 5.45
CA ASP A 109 3.81 11.08 6.08
C ASP A 109 4.84 9.96 6.21
N LYS A 110 5.75 9.80 5.24
CA LYS A 110 6.82 8.80 5.32
C LYS A 110 7.96 9.19 6.24
N LEU A 111 8.19 10.49 6.45
CA LEU A 111 9.04 10.99 7.52
C LEU A 111 8.48 10.52 8.87
N CYS A 112 7.16 10.66 9.08
CA CYS A 112 6.51 10.23 10.31
C CYS A 112 6.65 8.71 10.52
N ASP A 113 6.39 7.91 9.48
CA ASP A 113 6.59 6.46 9.53
C ASP A 113 8.03 6.07 9.94
N GLN A 114 9.03 6.71 9.33
CA GLN A 114 10.44 6.43 9.61
C GLN A 114 10.86 6.84 11.01
N VAL A 115 10.34 7.97 11.54
CA VAL A 115 10.59 8.40 12.91
C VAL A 115 9.96 7.43 13.91
N SER A 116 8.70 7.07 13.70
CA SER A 116 7.97 6.11 14.52
C SER A 116 8.67 4.75 14.59
N ASP A 117 9.14 4.24 13.45
CA ASP A 117 9.88 2.97 13.42
C ASP A 117 11.33 3.08 13.94
N ALA A 118 11.98 4.24 13.82
CA ALA A 118 13.29 4.46 14.45
C ALA A 118 13.20 4.41 15.98
N ILE A 119 12.11 4.96 16.55
CA ILE A 119 11.84 4.88 17.98
C ILE A 119 11.55 3.43 18.38
N LEU A 120 10.76 2.70 17.60
CA LEU A 120 10.53 1.26 17.82
C LEU A 120 11.85 0.47 17.82
N ASP A 121 12.71 0.67 16.83
CA ASP A 121 14.01 0.01 16.74
C ASP A 121 14.87 0.31 17.98
N ALA A 122 14.92 1.57 18.42
CA ALA A 122 15.67 1.97 19.61
C ALA A 122 15.14 1.36 20.91
N CYS A 123 13.82 1.19 21.04
CA CYS A 123 13.21 0.47 22.14
C CYS A 123 13.58 -1.02 22.12
N LEU A 124 13.41 -1.68 20.97
CA LEU A 124 13.64 -3.14 20.84
C LEU A 124 15.11 -3.53 20.93
N GLU A 125 16.04 -2.62 20.56
CA GLU A 125 17.48 -2.85 20.70
C GLU A 125 17.89 -3.06 22.16
N GLN A 126 17.27 -2.33 23.09
CA GLN A 126 17.59 -2.42 24.52
C GLN A 126 16.61 -3.33 25.29
N ASP A 127 15.35 -3.40 24.85
CA ASP A 127 14.29 -4.17 25.49
C ASP A 127 13.38 -4.83 24.44
N PRO A 128 13.66 -6.09 24.05
CA PRO A 128 12.84 -6.85 23.11
C PRO A 128 11.38 -7.06 23.55
N GLU A 129 11.06 -6.83 24.83
CA GLU A 129 9.71 -6.93 25.37
C GLU A 129 8.97 -5.58 25.40
N SER A 130 9.56 -4.53 24.83
CA SER A 130 8.93 -3.22 24.69
C SER A 130 7.53 -3.33 24.06
N LYS A 131 6.59 -2.56 24.61
CA LYS A 131 5.26 -2.34 24.02
C LYS A 131 5.26 -0.92 23.46
N VAL A 132 5.09 -0.81 22.14
CA VAL A 132 5.28 0.46 21.42
C VAL A 132 4.08 0.67 20.49
N ALA A 133 3.44 1.81 20.67
CA ALA A 133 2.46 2.42 19.77
C ALA A 133 2.88 3.90 19.60
N CYS A 134 3.96 4.12 18.86
CA CYS A 134 4.56 5.44 18.66
C CYS A 134 4.02 6.07 17.38
N GLU A 135 3.19 7.08 17.54
CA GLU A 135 2.70 7.92 16.46
C GLU A 135 3.63 9.12 16.26
N THR A 136 3.76 9.55 15.02
CA THR A 136 4.48 10.77 14.67
C THR A 136 3.59 11.63 13.78
N CYS A 137 3.55 12.93 14.05
CA CYS A 137 3.02 13.90 13.10
C CYS A 137 4.03 15.03 12.86
N SER A 138 3.99 15.63 11.67
CA SER A 138 4.88 16.73 11.33
C SER A 138 4.15 17.83 10.58
N LYS A 139 4.55 19.07 10.87
CA LYS A 139 4.17 20.27 10.12
C LYS A 139 5.35 21.23 10.08
N THR A 140 5.18 22.39 9.45
CA THR A 140 6.22 23.42 9.35
C THR A 140 6.92 23.66 10.68
N ASN A 141 8.23 23.42 10.71
CA ASN A 141 9.10 23.62 11.86
C ASN A 141 8.76 22.79 13.12
N MET A 142 8.03 21.67 12.98
CA MET A 142 7.62 20.84 14.11
C MET A 142 7.56 19.35 13.74
N VAL A 143 8.09 18.53 14.63
CA VAL A 143 7.81 17.08 14.70
C VAL A 143 7.27 16.78 16.09
N MET A 144 6.14 16.09 16.18
CA MET A 144 5.60 15.60 17.44
C MET A 144 5.59 14.07 17.41
N VAL A 145 6.13 13.47 18.46
CA VAL A 145 6.02 12.03 18.74
C VAL A 145 5.10 11.83 19.92
N PHE A 146 4.13 10.95 19.79
CA PHE A 146 3.06 10.73 20.78
C PHE A 146 2.56 9.29 20.77
N GLY A 147 1.71 8.93 21.74
CA GLY A 147 1.16 7.58 21.89
C GLY A 147 1.73 6.86 23.11
N GLU A 148 1.74 5.53 23.08
CA GLU A 148 2.04 4.74 24.28
C GLU A 148 3.28 3.85 24.13
N ILE A 149 4.25 4.02 25.04
CA ILE A 149 5.45 3.21 25.14
C ILE A 149 5.66 2.72 26.57
N THR A 150 5.65 1.39 26.74
CA THR A 150 6.08 0.72 27.97
C THR A 150 7.36 -0.06 27.66
N THR A 151 8.50 0.43 28.14
CA THR A 151 9.83 -0.13 27.85
C THR A 151 10.79 0.06 29.04
N LYS A 152 11.77 -0.84 29.16
CA LYS A 152 12.95 -0.68 30.04
C LYS A 152 14.08 0.11 29.37
N ALA A 153 13.99 0.35 28.06
CA ALA A 153 14.99 1.08 27.30
C ALA A 153 15.12 2.53 27.77
N LYS A 154 16.34 3.07 27.70
CA LYS A 154 16.58 4.51 27.87
C LYS A 154 16.68 5.13 26.48
N VAL A 155 15.62 5.83 26.09
CA VAL A 155 15.46 6.36 24.73
C VAL A 155 15.47 7.88 24.76
N ASP A 156 16.37 8.49 23.98
CA ASP A 156 16.36 9.93 23.71
C ASP A 156 15.52 10.17 22.44
N TYR A 157 14.22 10.37 22.64
CA TYR A 157 13.26 10.56 21.55
C TYR A 157 13.61 11.76 20.67
N GLU A 158 14.04 12.87 21.28
CA GLU A 158 14.38 14.08 20.56
C GLU A 158 15.58 13.83 19.64
N LYS A 159 16.64 13.20 20.15
CA LYS A 159 17.80 12.84 19.35
C LYS A 159 17.42 11.93 18.17
N ILE A 160 16.58 10.92 18.38
CA ILE A 160 16.16 9.99 17.31
C ILE A 160 15.37 10.72 16.22
N VAL A 161 14.44 11.61 16.61
CA VAL A 161 13.69 12.45 15.66
C VAL A 161 14.65 13.26 14.80
N ARG A 162 15.60 13.96 15.43
CA ARG A 162 16.57 14.81 14.73
C ARG A 162 17.49 14.00 13.81
N ASP A 163 18.02 12.89 14.30
CA ASP A 163 18.89 12.00 13.52
C ASP A 163 18.18 11.41 12.30
N THR A 164 16.92 11.01 12.46
CA THR A 164 16.09 10.50 11.36
C THR A 164 15.82 11.58 10.31
N CYS A 165 15.41 12.79 10.73
CA CYS A 165 15.20 13.92 9.83
C CYS A 165 16.49 14.27 9.05
N ARG A 166 17.63 14.30 9.75
CA ARG A 166 18.93 14.61 9.16
C ARG A 166 19.37 13.54 8.16
N GLY A 167 19.17 12.25 8.48
CA GLY A 167 19.49 11.13 7.59
C GLY A 167 18.69 11.11 6.29
N ILE A 168 17.44 11.58 6.33
CA ILE A 168 16.58 11.78 5.14
C ILE A 168 17.10 12.95 4.28
N GLY A 169 17.65 13.99 4.91
CA GLY A 169 18.22 15.17 4.26
C GLY A 169 17.50 16.47 4.57
N PHE A 170 16.68 16.51 5.62
CA PHE A 170 16.05 17.73 6.13
C PHE A 170 17.02 18.52 7.01
N VAL A 171 17.89 19.31 6.36
CA VAL A 171 19.01 20.01 7.01
C VAL A 171 18.90 21.53 6.99
N SER A 172 17.79 22.07 6.46
CA SER A 172 17.54 23.51 6.43
C SER A 172 16.06 23.82 6.18
N ALA A 173 15.63 25.03 6.57
CA ALA A 173 14.27 25.49 6.28
C ALA A 173 13.95 25.49 4.77
N ASP A 174 14.95 25.74 3.91
CA ASP A 174 14.79 25.80 2.47
C ASP A 174 14.39 24.45 1.84
N VAL A 175 14.79 23.34 2.46
CA VAL A 175 14.40 22.00 2.02
C VAL A 175 13.09 21.51 2.66
N GLY A 176 12.48 22.32 3.54
CA GLY A 176 11.14 22.11 4.12
C GLY A 176 11.13 21.85 5.63
N LEU A 177 12.25 21.38 6.19
CA LEU A 177 12.43 21.15 7.62
C LEU A 177 13.93 21.19 7.95
N ASP A 178 14.27 21.77 9.08
CA ASP A 178 15.63 21.81 9.62
C ASP A 178 15.71 20.92 10.87
N ALA A 179 16.39 19.77 10.76
CA ALA A 179 16.50 18.80 11.85
C ALA A 179 17.13 19.36 13.14
N ASP A 180 17.99 20.38 13.04
CA ASP A 180 18.70 20.92 14.20
C ASP A 180 17.93 22.07 14.86
N ASN A 181 17.08 22.77 14.10
CA ASN A 181 16.33 23.94 14.59
C ASN A 181 14.82 23.70 14.77
N CYS A 182 14.27 22.58 14.29
CA CYS A 182 12.85 22.31 14.43
C CYS A 182 12.45 22.04 15.90
N LYS A 183 11.18 22.34 16.21
CA LYS A 183 10.57 21.97 17.48
C LYS A 183 10.31 20.47 17.50
N VAL A 184 10.81 19.78 18.53
CA VAL A 184 10.45 18.39 18.78
C VAL A 184 9.57 18.34 20.03
N LEU A 185 8.33 17.88 19.85
CA LEU A 185 7.37 17.73 20.94
C LEU A 185 7.26 16.24 21.28
N VAL A 186 7.48 15.89 22.54
CA VAL A 186 7.39 14.50 23.02
C VAL A 186 6.20 14.41 23.97
N ASN A 187 5.18 13.67 23.55
CA ASN A 187 3.96 13.42 24.34
C ASN A 187 3.66 11.92 24.41
N ILE A 188 4.57 11.17 25.01
CA ILE A 188 4.53 9.71 25.12
C ILE A 188 4.14 9.32 26.54
N GLU A 189 3.12 8.47 26.66
CA GLU A 189 2.66 7.90 27.94
C GLU A 189 2.95 6.39 28.01
N GLN A 190 2.65 5.75 29.14
CA GLN A 190 2.70 4.29 29.24
C GLN A 190 1.46 3.67 28.60
N GLN A 191 1.58 2.43 28.14
CA GLN A 191 0.43 1.67 27.66
C GLN A 191 -0.65 1.54 28.76
N SER A 192 -1.91 1.71 28.37
CA SER A 192 -3.06 1.51 29.26
C SER A 192 -2.96 0.15 30.00
N PRO A 193 -3.06 0.13 31.34
CA PRO A 193 -3.07 -1.11 32.12
C PRO A 193 -4.17 -2.09 31.68
N ASP A 194 -5.32 -1.57 31.23
CA ASP A 194 -6.46 -2.38 30.77
C ASP A 194 -6.14 -3.16 29.48
N ILE A 195 -5.38 -2.53 28.57
CA ILE A 195 -4.86 -3.20 27.37
C ILE A 195 -3.78 -4.21 27.77
N ALA A 196 -2.88 -3.82 28.67
CA ALA A 196 -1.77 -4.66 29.10
C ALA A 196 -2.23 -5.97 29.77
N GLN A 197 -3.27 -5.93 30.62
CA GLN A 197 -3.84 -7.14 31.22
C GLN A 197 -4.47 -8.07 30.16
N GLY A 198 -5.21 -7.50 29.21
CA GLY A 198 -5.98 -8.26 28.21
C GLY A 198 -5.08 -8.91 27.15
N VAL A 199 -4.05 -8.19 26.72
CA VAL A 199 -3.16 -8.63 25.63
C VAL A 199 -2.10 -9.60 26.15
N HIS A 200 -1.30 -9.17 27.14
CA HIS A 200 -0.11 -9.91 27.59
C HIS A 200 -0.06 -10.15 29.10
N GLY A 201 -1.14 -9.86 29.85
CA GLY A 201 -1.23 -10.09 31.29
C GLY A 201 -0.14 -9.36 32.08
N HIS A 202 0.20 -8.12 31.72
CA HIS A 202 1.36 -7.41 32.28
C HIS A 202 2.70 -8.19 32.13
N LEU A 203 2.87 -8.86 30.98
CA LEU A 203 4.05 -9.66 30.60
C LEU A 203 4.10 -11.02 31.31
N SER A 204 2.98 -11.50 31.86
CA SER A 204 2.89 -12.83 32.47
C SER A 204 2.43 -13.94 31.51
N LYS A 205 1.73 -13.60 30.41
CA LYS A 205 1.24 -14.60 29.45
C LYS A 205 2.39 -15.23 28.67
N LYS A 206 2.29 -16.53 28.40
CA LYS A 206 3.22 -17.23 27.50
C LYS A 206 2.97 -16.82 26.04
N PRO A 207 3.95 -16.96 25.12
CA PRO A 207 3.77 -16.57 23.72
C PRO A 207 2.52 -17.13 23.04
N GLU A 208 2.19 -18.40 23.30
CA GLU A 208 1.01 -19.08 22.76
C GLU A 208 -0.33 -18.55 23.33
N GLU A 209 -0.29 -17.80 24.43
CA GLU A 209 -1.44 -17.21 25.12
C GLU A 209 -1.57 -15.69 24.87
N ILE A 210 -0.59 -15.07 24.22
CA ILE A 210 -0.62 -13.63 23.91
C ILE A 210 -1.80 -13.37 22.97
N GLY A 211 -2.72 -12.52 23.44
CA GLY A 211 -3.86 -12.08 22.66
C GLY A 211 -3.48 -11.05 21.59
N ALA A 212 -4.32 -10.87 20.58
CA ALA A 212 -4.15 -9.78 19.63
C ALA A 212 -4.16 -8.42 20.33
N GLY A 213 -3.23 -7.53 19.96
CA GLY A 213 -3.11 -6.20 20.53
C GLY A 213 -4.29 -5.27 20.27
N ASP A 214 -5.07 -5.57 19.22
CA ASP A 214 -6.30 -4.88 18.85
C ASP A 214 -7.18 -5.82 17.99
N GLN A 215 -8.43 -5.44 17.73
CA GLN A 215 -9.24 -6.03 16.68
C GLN A 215 -8.83 -5.52 15.29
N GLY A 216 -9.11 -6.30 14.26
CA GLY A 216 -8.88 -5.87 12.88
C GLY A 216 -8.82 -7.03 11.92
N HIS A 217 -8.67 -6.73 10.63
CA HIS A 217 -8.40 -7.73 9.60
C HIS A 217 -7.26 -7.29 8.70
N MET A 218 -6.43 -8.24 8.30
CA MET A 218 -5.22 -8.01 7.53
C MET A 218 -5.27 -8.86 6.26
N PHE A 219 -4.69 -8.33 5.18
CA PHE A 219 -4.62 -9.01 3.90
C PHE A 219 -3.18 -9.22 3.49
N GLY A 220 -2.91 -10.41 2.96
CA GLY A 220 -1.66 -10.79 2.34
C GLY A 220 -1.91 -11.10 0.89
N TYR A 221 -1.01 -10.67 0.01
CA TYR A 221 -1.18 -10.84 -1.42
C TYR A 221 0.13 -11.27 -2.08
N ALA A 222 0.01 -12.12 -3.10
CA ALA A 222 1.10 -12.47 -4.00
C ALA A 222 0.57 -12.73 -5.41
N THR A 223 1.43 -12.51 -6.39
CA THR A 223 1.15 -12.66 -7.82
C THR A 223 2.43 -13.08 -8.53
N ASP A 224 2.35 -13.97 -9.51
CA ASP A 224 3.51 -14.47 -10.26
C ASP A 224 3.99 -13.54 -11.38
N GLU A 225 3.41 -12.35 -11.49
CA GLU A 225 3.78 -11.38 -12.53
C GLU A 225 5.21 -10.84 -12.38
N THR A 226 5.89 -11.09 -11.26
CA THR A 226 7.28 -10.67 -11.00
C THR A 226 8.08 -11.66 -10.17
N PRO A 227 9.43 -11.60 -10.22
CA PRO A 227 10.28 -12.42 -9.37
C PRO A 227 10.05 -12.24 -7.85
N GLU A 228 9.82 -11.00 -7.40
CA GLU A 228 9.53 -10.68 -5.98
C GLU A 228 8.09 -11.01 -5.55
N LEU A 229 7.30 -11.63 -6.45
CA LEU A 229 5.90 -12.02 -6.25
C LEU A 229 5.01 -10.86 -5.80
N MET A 230 5.28 -9.67 -6.32
CA MET A 230 4.56 -8.44 -6.00
C MET A 230 3.89 -7.89 -7.25
N PRO A 231 2.81 -7.13 -7.08
CA PRO A 231 2.28 -6.40 -8.21
C PRO A 231 3.22 -5.30 -8.65
N LEU A 232 3.38 -5.13 -9.94
CA LEU A 232 4.50 -4.33 -10.43
C LEU A 232 4.25 -2.84 -10.77
N THR A 233 3.03 -2.27 -10.75
CA THR A 233 2.82 -0.81 -10.77
C THR A 233 3.36 -0.34 -9.44
N HIS A 234 3.12 -1.13 -8.38
CA HIS A 234 3.68 -0.93 -7.07
C HIS A 234 5.21 -1.11 -7.08
N VAL A 235 5.75 -2.21 -7.62
CA VAL A 235 7.21 -2.38 -7.73
C VAL A 235 7.86 -1.23 -8.50
N LEU A 236 7.31 -0.83 -9.65
CA LEU A 236 7.82 0.26 -10.47
C LEU A 236 7.75 1.60 -9.77
N ALA A 237 6.57 1.99 -9.26
CA ALA A 237 6.42 3.25 -8.54
C ALA A 237 7.40 3.30 -7.37
N THR A 238 7.48 2.23 -6.57
CA THR A 238 8.43 2.13 -5.46
C THR A 238 9.89 2.20 -5.89
N LYS A 239 10.29 1.48 -6.95
CA LYS A 239 11.66 1.53 -7.48
C LYS A 239 12.01 2.90 -8.08
N LEU A 240 11.07 3.59 -8.72
CA LEU A 240 11.26 4.97 -9.19
C LEU A 240 11.48 5.92 -8.00
N GLY A 241 10.70 5.78 -6.93
CA GLY A 241 10.86 6.58 -5.71
C GLY A 241 12.19 6.34 -5.01
N ALA A 242 12.61 5.07 -4.89
CA ALA A 242 13.93 4.71 -4.37
C ALA A 242 15.06 5.26 -5.25
N LYS A 243 14.92 5.19 -6.58
CA LYS A 243 15.91 5.71 -7.53
C LYS A 243 16.05 7.24 -7.44
N LEU A 244 14.95 7.98 -7.25
CA LEU A 244 14.98 9.43 -6.98
C LEU A 244 15.86 9.76 -5.77
N THR A 245 15.66 9.04 -4.67
CA THR A 245 16.50 9.19 -3.47
C THR A 245 17.95 8.85 -3.74
N GLU A 246 18.22 7.75 -4.45
CA GLU A 246 19.58 7.33 -4.78
C GLU A 246 20.32 8.43 -5.57
N VAL A 247 19.71 8.94 -6.64
CA VAL A 247 20.34 9.96 -7.50
C VAL A 247 20.47 11.33 -6.82
N ARG A 248 19.63 11.61 -5.81
CA ARG A 248 19.78 12.75 -4.91
C ARG A 248 20.98 12.58 -3.96
N LYS A 249 21.05 11.44 -3.26
CA LYS A 249 22.08 11.17 -2.24
C LYS A 249 23.46 11.02 -2.87
N ASN A 250 23.56 10.39 -4.04
CA ASN A 250 24.82 10.23 -4.79
C ASN A 250 25.20 11.46 -5.64
N LYS A 251 24.37 12.52 -5.63
CA LYS A 251 24.59 13.79 -6.34
C LYS A 251 24.61 13.70 -7.87
N THR A 252 24.05 12.64 -8.47
CA THR A 252 23.79 12.59 -9.92
C THR A 252 22.80 13.67 -10.34
N CYS A 253 21.75 13.89 -9.53
CA CYS A 253 20.78 14.96 -9.70
C CYS A 253 20.78 15.81 -8.41
N PRO A 254 21.77 16.71 -8.24
CA PRO A 254 22.02 17.41 -6.97
C PRO A 254 20.95 18.44 -6.61
N TRP A 255 20.15 18.87 -7.59
CA TRP A 255 19.02 19.78 -7.42
C TRP A 255 17.80 19.13 -6.76
N LEU A 256 17.76 17.80 -6.64
CA LEU A 256 16.67 17.09 -5.98
C LEU A 256 16.65 17.39 -4.48
N ARG A 257 15.45 17.66 -3.96
CA ARG A 257 15.17 17.74 -2.53
C ARG A 257 14.45 16.47 -2.05
N PRO A 258 14.30 16.25 -0.73
CA PRO A 258 13.87 14.95 -0.20
C PRO A 258 12.45 14.50 -0.57
N ASP A 259 11.48 15.41 -0.71
CA ASP A 259 10.09 15.03 -1.01
C ASP A 259 9.88 14.67 -2.49
N GLY A 260 9.14 13.60 -2.74
CA GLY A 260 8.82 13.15 -4.08
C GLY A 260 7.75 12.06 -4.11
N LYS A 261 7.02 12.01 -5.22
CA LYS A 261 5.92 11.08 -5.50
C LYS A 261 6.09 10.50 -6.90
N THR A 262 5.68 9.25 -7.04
CA THR A 262 5.72 8.51 -8.30
C THR A 262 4.42 7.74 -8.48
N GLN A 263 3.96 7.62 -9.71
CA GLN A 263 2.78 6.84 -10.04
C GLN A 263 2.98 6.19 -11.40
N VAL A 264 2.56 4.93 -11.50
CA VAL A 264 2.71 4.13 -12.70
C VAL A 264 1.37 3.51 -13.02
N THR A 265 0.98 3.58 -14.29
CA THR A 265 -0.19 2.91 -14.86
C THR A 265 0.29 1.85 -15.85
N VAL A 266 -0.12 0.61 -15.65
CA VAL A 266 0.21 -0.52 -16.53
C VAL A 266 -1.05 -1.02 -17.21
N GLU A 267 -0.91 -1.32 -18.50
CA GLU A 267 -1.93 -2.03 -19.27
C GLU A 267 -1.78 -3.53 -19.06
N TYR A 268 -2.90 -4.17 -18.78
CA TYR A 268 -2.98 -5.55 -18.33
C TYR A 268 -3.90 -6.39 -19.15
N ARG A 269 -3.58 -7.68 -19.20
CA ARG A 269 -4.46 -8.74 -19.66
C ARG A 269 -4.74 -9.72 -18.53
N ASN A 270 -6.00 -10.09 -18.39
CA ASN A 270 -6.43 -11.15 -17.48
C ASN A 270 -6.39 -12.51 -18.22
N GLU A 271 -5.53 -13.42 -17.77
CA GLU A 271 -5.41 -14.78 -18.30
C GLU A 271 -5.90 -15.79 -17.27
N GLY A 272 -7.18 -16.15 -17.35
CA GLY A 272 -7.76 -17.15 -16.45
C GLY A 272 -7.67 -16.77 -14.97
N GLY A 273 -7.72 -15.48 -14.66
CA GLY A 273 -7.53 -14.93 -13.33
C GLY A 273 -6.11 -14.45 -13.06
N ALA A 274 -5.10 -14.91 -13.81
CA ALA A 274 -3.72 -14.43 -13.66
C ALA A 274 -3.53 -13.08 -14.36
N MET A 275 -2.54 -12.31 -13.89
CA MET A 275 -2.33 -10.95 -14.35
C MET A 275 -1.07 -10.86 -15.17
N VAL A 276 -1.26 -10.52 -16.43
CA VAL A 276 -0.18 -10.46 -17.42
C VAL A 276 0.00 -9.01 -17.84
N PRO A 277 1.05 -8.35 -17.34
CA PRO A 277 1.38 -6.99 -17.77
C PRO A 277 1.74 -6.97 -19.25
N ILE A 278 1.23 -5.98 -19.99
CA ILE A 278 1.47 -5.84 -21.43
C ILE A 278 2.47 -4.70 -21.70
N ARG A 279 2.22 -3.52 -21.13
CA ARG A 279 3.09 -2.35 -21.27
C ARG A 279 2.86 -1.34 -20.15
N VAL A 280 3.86 -0.53 -19.86
CA VAL A 280 3.66 0.70 -19.08
C VAL A 280 2.90 1.70 -19.95
N HIS A 281 1.71 2.09 -19.48
CA HIS A 281 0.88 3.07 -20.16
C HIS A 281 1.31 4.50 -19.81
N THR A 282 1.43 4.81 -18.52
CA THR A 282 1.75 6.15 -18.00
C THR A 282 2.74 6.05 -16.86
N VAL A 283 3.72 6.96 -16.84
CA VAL A 283 4.58 7.22 -15.67
C VAL A 283 4.42 8.69 -15.29
N LEU A 284 4.15 8.95 -14.02
CA LEU A 284 4.08 10.27 -13.40
C LEU A 284 5.13 10.36 -12.29
N ILE A 285 5.87 11.46 -12.27
CA ILE A 285 6.80 11.80 -11.20
C ILE A 285 6.59 13.28 -10.85
N SER A 286 6.41 13.56 -9.57
CA SER A 286 6.45 14.91 -9.01
C SER A 286 7.49 14.91 -7.91
N THR A 287 8.56 15.70 -8.06
CA THR A 287 9.69 15.71 -7.13
C THR A 287 10.02 17.13 -6.71
N GLN A 288 10.35 17.31 -5.43
CA GLN A 288 10.82 18.57 -4.89
C GLN A 288 12.21 18.88 -5.47
N HIS A 289 12.47 20.15 -5.78
CA HIS A 289 13.71 20.60 -6.37
C HIS A 289 14.13 21.97 -5.83
N ASP A 290 15.38 22.35 -6.06
CA ASP A 290 15.85 23.71 -5.83
C ASP A 290 15.38 24.70 -6.91
N GLU A 291 15.70 25.98 -6.72
CA GLU A 291 15.26 27.07 -7.60
C GLU A 291 16.11 27.22 -8.87
N THR A 292 17.20 26.46 -9.00
CA THR A 292 18.21 26.64 -10.05
C THR A 292 17.94 25.80 -11.30
N VAL A 293 17.24 24.68 -11.16
CA VAL A 293 16.96 23.74 -12.24
C VAL A 293 15.72 24.15 -13.05
N THR A 294 15.80 24.04 -14.37
CA THR A 294 14.66 24.29 -15.27
C THR A 294 13.78 23.06 -15.44
N ASN A 295 12.50 23.25 -15.77
CA ASN A 295 11.58 22.14 -16.03
C ASN A 295 12.05 21.19 -17.14
N ASP A 296 12.71 21.71 -18.18
CA ASP A 296 13.25 20.88 -19.27
C ASP A 296 14.42 20.00 -18.79
N GLN A 297 15.29 20.54 -17.93
CA GLN A 297 16.35 19.76 -17.29
C GLN A 297 15.78 18.70 -16.35
N ILE A 298 14.79 19.04 -15.52
CA ILE A 298 14.07 18.09 -14.66
C ILE A 298 13.52 16.94 -15.52
N ALA A 299 12.75 17.26 -16.57
CA ALA A 299 12.13 16.24 -17.42
C ALA A 299 13.17 15.33 -18.11
N LYS A 300 14.27 15.93 -18.61
CA LYS A 300 15.36 15.19 -19.25
C LYS A 300 16.06 14.25 -18.26
N GLU A 301 16.47 14.76 -17.11
CA GLU A 301 17.23 14.00 -16.12
C GLU A 301 16.40 12.93 -15.43
N LEU A 302 15.12 13.19 -15.14
CA LEU A 302 14.20 12.16 -14.66
C LEU A 302 14.05 11.03 -15.68
N ARG A 303 13.95 11.36 -16.98
CA ARG A 303 13.87 10.34 -18.03
C ARG A 303 15.15 9.48 -18.09
N GLU A 304 16.31 10.11 -18.10
CA GLU A 304 17.59 9.41 -18.28
C GLU A 304 18.07 8.67 -17.03
N HIS A 305 17.96 9.30 -15.85
CA HIS A 305 18.60 8.82 -14.62
C HIS A 305 17.64 8.10 -13.66
N VAL A 306 16.32 8.21 -13.87
CA VAL A 306 15.30 7.61 -12.99
C VAL A 306 14.40 6.63 -13.73
N ILE A 307 13.76 7.05 -14.83
CA ILE A 307 12.76 6.24 -15.53
C ILE A 307 13.42 5.12 -16.34
N LYS A 308 14.35 5.45 -17.25
CA LYS A 308 15.01 4.44 -18.09
C LYS A 308 15.67 3.31 -17.28
N PRO A 309 16.40 3.57 -16.18
CA PRO A 309 17.00 2.50 -15.38
C PRO A 309 16.02 1.53 -14.72
N ILE A 310 14.74 1.89 -14.59
CA ILE A 310 13.74 1.13 -13.84
C ILE A 310 12.67 0.51 -14.77
N ILE A 311 12.16 1.30 -15.71
CA ILE A 311 11.06 0.92 -16.63
C ILE A 311 11.53 0.05 -17.78
N ILE A 312 12.82 0.08 -18.14
CA ILE A 312 13.36 -0.85 -19.13
C ILE A 312 13.29 -2.32 -18.62
N ASP A 313 13.08 -2.53 -17.31
CA ASP A 313 13.23 -3.86 -16.70
C ASP A 313 12.00 -4.44 -15.94
N THR A 314 10.79 -3.82 -15.88
CA THR A 314 9.73 -4.33 -14.95
C THR A 314 8.26 -3.89 -15.35
N TYR A 315 7.14 -4.61 -15.00
CA TYR A 315 5.66 -4.22 -15.10
C TYR A 315 4.56 -4.78 -14.10
N GLY A 316 3.65 -4.02 -13.42
CA GLY A 316 2.46 -4.66 -12.75
C GLY A 316 1.35 -3.88 -11.95
N GLY A 317 0.76 -4.34 -10.78
CA GLY A 317 -0.27 -3.67 -9.87
C GLY A 317 -1.56 -4.37 -9.32
N TRP A 318 -1.69 -4.78 -8.02
CA TRP A 318 -2.76 -5.68 -7.46
C TRP A 318 -2.88 -5.80 -5.91
N GLY A 319 -4.04 -6.24 -5.38
CA GLY A 319 -4.24 -6.70 -3.98
C GLY A 319 -5.51 -6.15 -3.28
N ALA A 320 -5.54 -6.19 -1.94
CA ALA A 320 -6.52 -5.53 -1.06
C ALA A 320 -5.83 -5.05 0.25
N HIS A 321 -6.39 -4.05 0.95
CA HIS A 321 -5.80 -3.47 2.17
C HIS A 321 -6.77 -3.50 3.35
N GLY A 322 -6.28 -3.82 4.56
CA GLY A 322 -7.10 -4.01 5.77
C GLY A 322 -7.40 -2.73 6.56
N GLY A 323 -6.67 -1.64 6.28
CA GLY A 323 -6.89 -0.31 6.87
C GLY A 323 -5.90 0.06 7.99
N GLY A 324 -5.25 -0.92 8.64
CA GLY A 324 -4.28 -0.66 9.71
C GLY A 324 -2.91 -0.18 9.22
N ALA A 325 -2.36 0.88 9.81
CA ALA A 325 -0.99 1.33 9.59
C ALA A 325 0.04 0.37 10.23
N PHE A 326 1.27 0.33 9.71
CA PHE A 326 2.33 -0.55 10.22
C PHE A 326 3.33 0.17 11.14
N SER A 327 3.83 1.34 10.75
CA SER A 327 4.92 2.04 11.43
C SER A 327 4.59 2.44 12.87
N GLY A 328 5.59 2.36 13.76
CA GLY A 328 5.44 2.69 15.18
C GLY A 328 4.80 1.62 16.06
N LYS A 329 4.43 0.47 15.49
CA LYS A 329 3.73 -0.60 16.21
C LYS A 329 4.64 -1.79 16.48
N ASP A 330 4.72 -2.23 17.74
CA ASP A 330 5.43 -3.46 18.10
C ASP A 330 4.69 -4.73 17.59
N PRO A 331 5.35 -5.91 17.55
CA PRO A 331 4.80 -7.11 16.92
C PRO A 331 3.52 -7.68 17.56
N THR A 332 3.13 -7.24 18.77
CA THR A 332 1.84 -7.62 19.36
C THR A 332 0.64 -6.98 18.64
N LYS A 333 0.86 -5.90 17.89
CA LYS A 333 -0.17 -5.24 17.09
C LYS A 333 -0.35 -6.01 15.79
N VAL A 334 -1.50 -6.68 15.69
CA VAL A 334 -1.83 -7.56 14.57
C VAL A 334 -1.92 -6.85 13.23
N ASP A 335 -2.10 -5.52 13.19
CA ASP A 335 -2.00 -4.75 11.95
C ASP A 335 -0.69 -5.02 11.21
N ARG A 336 0.43 -5.07 11.94
CA ARG A 336 1.76 -5.32 11.39
C ARG A 336 2.06 -6.81 11.30
N SER A 337 2.03 -7.53 12.43
CA SER A 337 2.44 -8.94 12.47
C SER A 337 1.48 -9.84 11.69
N GLY A 338 0.17 -9.57 11.78
CA GLY A 338 -0.86 -10.22 10.99
C GLY A 338 -0.64 -10.02 9.49
N ALA A 339 -0.42 -8.78 9.03
CA ALA A 339 -0.13 -8.49 7.63
C ALA A 339 1.14 -9.18 7.11
N TYR A 340 2.21 -9.20 7.93
CA TYR A 340 3.46 -9.88 7.56
C TYR A 340 3.29 -11.38 7.40
N ILE A 341 2.57 -12.06 8.31
CA ILE A 341 2.38 -13.50 8.20
C ILE A 341 1.47 -13.87 7.02
N VAL A 342 0.43 -13.09 6.72
CA VAL A 342 -0.42 -13.37 5.55
C VAL A 342 0.29 -13.05 4.23
N ARG A 343 1.23 -12.09 4.21
CA ARG A 343 2.16 -11.92 3.08
C ARG A 343 3.01 -13.17 2.90
N GLN A 344 3.61 -13.70 3.96
CA GLN A 344 4.41 -14.93 3.88
C GLN A 344 3.56 -16.10 3.37
N ALA A 345 2.32 -16.25 3.85
CA ALA A 345 1.40 -17.29 3.41
C ALA A 345 1.04 -17.15 1.91
N ALA A 346 0.58 -15.98 1.47
CA ALA A 346 0.24 -15.74 0.07
C ALA A 346 1.44 -15.96 -0.86
N LYS A 347 2.62 -15.43 -0.50
CA LYS A 347 3.87 -15.63 -1.24
C LYS A 347 4.24 -17.10 -1.32
N SER A 348 4.08 -17.84 -0.23
CA SER A 348 4.36 -19.27 -0.15
C SER A 348 3.44 -20.11 -1.02
N VAL A 349 2.15 -19.77 -1.12
CA VAL A 349 1.20 -20.43 -2.04
C VAL A 349 1.64 -20.27 -3.49
N VAL A 350 1.97 -19.05 -3.91
CA VAL A 350 2.37 -18.77 -5.29
C VAL A 350 3.75 -19.37 -5.60
N ALA A 351 4.73 -19.21 -4.70
CA ALA A 351 6.07 -19.77 -4.86
C ALA A 351 6.09 -21.31 -4.87
N SER A 352 5.16 -21.96 -4.15
CA SER A 352 4.98 -23.42 -4.19
C SER A 352 4.27 -23.89 -5.47
N GLY A 353 3.88 -22.96 -6.36
CA GLY A 353 3.20 -23.25 -7.61
C GLY A 353 1.77 -23.75 -7.43
N LEU A 354 1.13 -23.50 -6.28
CA LEU A 354 -0.25 -23.90 -6.00
C LEU A 354 -1.28 -22.98 -6.65
N ALA A 355 -0.92 -21.72 -6.89
CA ALA A 355 -1.72 -20.73 -7.61
C ALA A 355 -0.80 -19.73 -8.32
N ARG A 356 -1.32 -18.97 -9.27
CA ARG A 356 -0.59 -17.84 -9.89
C ARG A 356 -0.79 -16.54 -9.13
N ARG A 357 -1.93 -16.40 -8.44
CA ARG A 357 -2.28 -15.26 -7.57
C ARG A 357 -2.96 -15.78 -6.31
N CYS A 358 -2.72 -15.13 -5.19
CA CYS A 358 -3.32 -15.53 -3.91
C CYS A 358 -3.57 -14.30 -3.05
N LEU A 359 -4.80 -14.16 -2.56
CA LEU A 359 -5.18 -13.26 -1.48
C LEU A 359 -5.46 -14.12 -0.23
N VAL A 360 -4.89 -13.72 0.90
CA VAL A 360 -5.15 -14.32 2.21
C VAL A 360 -5.66 -13.23 3.15
N GLN A 361 -6.78 -13.45 3.82
CA GLN A 361 -7.29 -12.57 4.86
C GLN A 361 -7.19 -13.27 6.21
N VAL A 362 -6.84 -12.53 7.26
CA VAL A 362 -6.94 -12.96 8.66
C VAL A 362 -7.62 -11.88 9.48
N SER A 363 -8.38 -12.23 10.52
CA SER A 363 -9.00 -11.25 11.42
C SER A 363 -8.89 -11.65 12.89
N TYR A 364 -8.78 -10.66 13.79
CA TYR A 364 -8.65 -10.87 15.23
C TYR A 364 -9.63 -10.02 16.03
N ALA A 365 -9.86 -10.43 17.28
CA ALA A 365 -10.43 -9.60 18.35
C ALA A 365 -9.35 -9.35 19.40
N ILE A 366 -9.39 -8.17 20.02
CA ILE A 366 -8.45 -7.78 21.07
C ILE A 366 -8.43 -8.82 22.21
N GLY A 367 -7.23 -9.18 22.68
CA GLY A 367 -7.03 -10.13 23.78
C GLY A 367 -7.25 -11.60 23.43
N VAL A 368 -7.71 -11.93 22.21
CA VAL A 368 -7.90 -13.31 21.73
C VAL A 368 -6.67 -13.75 20.92
N PRO A 369 -6.01 -14.87 21.26
CA PRO A 369 -4.83 -15.33 20.52
C PRO A 369 -5.17 -15.90 19.13
N GLU A 370 -6.23 -16.69 19.04
CA GLU A 370 -6.63 -17.34 17.80
C GLU A 370 -7.31 -16.36 16.83
N PRO A 371 -7.10 -16.49 15.51
CA PRO A 371 -7.81 -15.68 14.54
C PRO A 371 -9.31 -16.03 14.54
N LEU A 372 -10.16 -15.01 14.44
CA LEU A 372 -11.61 -15.18 14.27
C LEU A 372 -11.96 -15.74 12.90
N SER A 373 -11.19 -15.41 11.87
CA SER A 373 -11.39 -15.92 10.51
C SER A 373 -10.08 -15.95 9.74
N VAL A 374 -10.00 -16.89 8.80
CA VAL A 374 -8.96 -16.98 7.77
C VAL A 374 -9.64 -17.31 6.45
N PHE A 375 -9.36 -16.53 5.41
CA PHE A 375 -9.94 -16.68 4.08
C PHE A 375 -8.85 -16.68 3.00
N VAL A 376 -9.09 -17.42 1.92
CA VAL A 376 -8.19 -17.55 0.77
C VAL A 376 -9.00 -17.38 -0.51
N ASP A 377 -8.47 -16.60 -1.45
CA ASP A 377 -8.96 -16.50 -2.83
C ASP A 377 -7.78 -16.56 -3.79
N THR A 378 -7.79 -17.53 -4.71
CA THR A 378 -6.74 -17.65 -5.74
C THR A 378 -7.10 -16.98 -7.06
N TYR A 379 -8.20 -16.23 -7.10
CA TYR A 379 -8.74 -15.60 -8.30
C TYR A 379 -8.94 -16.60 -9.44
N LYS A 380 -9.32 -17.84 -9.12
CA LYS A 380 -9.46 -18.96 -10.07
C LYS A 380 -8.15 -19.46 -10.69
N THR A 381 -7.00 -19.07 -10.14
CA THR A 381 -5.67 -19.52 -10.60
C THR A 381 -5.13 -20.73 -9.83
N GLY A 382 -5.83 -21.16 -8.77
CA GLY A 382 -5.47 -22.33 -7.98
C GLY A 382 -5.46 -23.62 -8.79
N LYS A 383 -4.41 -24.42 -8.62
CA LYS A 383 -4.32 -25.79 -9.16
C LYS A 383 -5.11 -26.81 -8.32
N ILE A 384 -5.49 -26.42 -7.12
CA ILE A 384 -6.37 -27.15 -6.20
C ILE A 384 -7.42 -26.16 -5.66
N PRO A 385 -8.55 -26.64 -5.12
CA PRO A 385 -9.58 -25.79 -4.52
C PRO A 385 -9.03 -24.86 -3.44
N ASP A 386 -9.55 -23.63 -3.36
CA ASP A 386 -9.15 -22.63 -2.36
C ASP A 386 -9.35 -23.13 -0.91
N LYS A 387 -10.31 -24.03 -0.68
CA LYS A 387 -10.51 -24.71 0.60
C LYS A 387 -9.29 -25.57 0.99
N ASP A 388 -8.74 -26.33 0.05
CA ASP A 388 -7.60 -27.19 0.31
C ASP A 388 -6.32 -26.35 0.54
N ILE A 389 -6.22 -25.20 -0.13
CA ILE A 389 -5.14 -24.22 0.11
C ILE A 389 -5.29 -23.59 1.51
N LEU A 390 -6.51 -23.26 1.92
CA LEU A 390 -6.79 -22.76 3.27
C LEU A 390 -6.38 -23.78 4.34
N ASP A 391 -6.69 -25.06 4.14
CA ASP A 391 -6.31 -26.13 5.07
C ASP A 391 -4.78 -26.25 5.15
N LEU A 392 -4.06 -26.26 4.01
CA LEU A 392 -2.60 -26.23 3.98
C LEU A 392 -2.01 -25.00 4.70
N ILE A 393 -2.61 -23.81 4.52
CA ILE A 393 -2.16 -22.60 5.22
C ILE A 393 -2.35 -22.76 6.73
N LYS A 394 -3.50 -23.22 7.19
CA LYS A 394 -3.78 -23.42 8.63
C LYS A 394 -2.88 -24.46 9.28
N GLU A 395 -2.44 -25.47 8.52
CA GLU A 395 -1.51 -26.50 9.01
C GLU A 395 -0.06 -26.00 9.11
N ASN A 396 0.36 -25.06 8.25
CA ASN A 396 1.75 -24.63 8.11
C ASN A 396 2.06 -23.26 8.72
N PHE A 397 1.04 -22.47 9.05
CA PHE A 397 1.16 -21.14 9.62
C PHE A 397 0.40 -21.02 10.94
N ASP A 398 1.14 -20.61 11.97
CA ASP A 398 0.56 -20.25 13.27
C ASP A 398 0.23 -18.76 13.26
N PHE A 399 -1.06 -18.45 13.35
CA PHE A 399 -1.58 -17.09 13.32
C PHE A 399 -1.66 -16.44 14.71
N ARG A 400 -1.25 -17.13 15.78
CA ARG A 400 -1.27 -16.51 17.11
C ARG A 400 -0.20 -15.42 17.20
N PRO A 401 -0.51 -14.20 17.68
CA PRO A 401 0.41 -13.06 17.64
C PRO A 401 1.78 -13.32 18.28
N GLY A 402 1.82 -13.98 19.43
CA GLY A 402 3.09 -14.33 20.08
C GLY A 402 3.91 -15.35 19.28
N MET A 403 3.25 -16.28 18.59
CA MET A 403 3.91 -17.25 17.72
C MET A 403 4.39 -16.61 16.42
N ILE A 404 3.63 -15.67 15.84
CA ILE A 404 4.08 -14.87 14.69
C ILE A 404 5.34 -14.09 15.06
N ALA A 405 5.34 -13.41 16.22
CA ALA A 405 6.48 -12.62 16.67
C ALA A 405 7.76 -13.45 16.81
N ILE A 406 7.65 -14.71 17.26
CA ILE A 406 8.77 -15.65 17.34
C ILE A 406 9.17 -16.16 15.95
N ASN A 407 8.21 -16.67 15.17
CA ASN A 407 8.46 -17.32 13.89
C ASN A 407 9.05 -16.38 12.83
N LEU A 408 8.70 -15.09 12.91
CA LEU A 408 9.25 -14.04 12.04
C LEU A 408 10.35 -13.22 12.72
N ASP A 409 10.76 -13.58 13.94
CA ASP A 409 11.80 -12.90 14.70
C ASP A 409 11.60 -11.38 14.78
N LEU A 410 10.37 -10.95 15.12
CA LEU A 410 9.96 -9.54 15.05
C LEU A 410 10.36 -8.74 16.30
N LYS A 411 10.83 -9.40 17.36
CA LYS A 411 11.34 -8.71 18.56
C LYS A 411 12.84 -8.39 18.46
N ARG A 412 13.52 -8.86 17.40
CA ARG A 412 14.93 -8.54 17.15
C ARG A 412 15.09 -7.05 16.88
N GLY A 413 15.62 -6.34 17.87
CA GLY A 413 16.07 -4.95 17.72
C GLY A 413 17.46 -4.83 17.12
N GLY A 414 17.88 -3.59 16.89
CA GLY A 414 19.14 -3.25 16.22
C GLY A 414 19.05 -3.28 14.68
N ASN A 415 20.10 -2.77 14.01
CA ASN A 415 20.22 -2.68 12.54
C ASN A 415 19.11 -1.91 11.80
N PHE A 416 18.36 -1.05 12.50
CA PHE A 416 17.29 -0.23 11.90
C PHE A 416 16.25 -1.08 11.14
N ARG A 417 15.94 -2.28 11.67
CA ARG A 417 15.13 -3.27 10.98
C ARG A 417 13.77 -2.73 10.56
N PHE A 418 13.05 -2.09 11.49
CA PHE A 418 11.73 -1.54 11.20
C PHE A 418 11.83 -0.22 10.43
N GLN A 419 12.80 0.63 10.73
CA GLN A 419 13.02 1.87 10.00
C GLN A 419 13.30 1.61 8.51
N LYS A 420 14.02 0.54 8.17
CA LYS A 420 14.21 0.09 6.77
C LYS A 420 12.89 -0.21 6.08
N THR A 421 11.85 -0.66 6.79
CA THR A 421 10.52 -0.97 6.21
C THR A 421 9.67 0.28 5.97
N ALA A 422 9.90 1.35 6.74
CA ALA A 422 9.06 2.53 6.77
C ALA A 422 9.03 3.33 5.45
N ALA A 423 10.05 3.17 4.59
CA ALA A 423 10.07 3.70 3.23
C ALA A 423 10.28 2.59 2.19
N TYR A 424 9.76 2.81 0.99
CA TYR A 424 9.89 1.92 -0.18
C TYR A 424 9.27 0.52 -0.01
N GLY A 425 8.22 0.43 0.81
CA GLY A 425 7.40 -0.76 0.97
C GLY A 425 7.95 -1.79 1.96
N HIS A 426 7.02 -2.48 2.63
CA HIS A 426 7.32 -3.55 3.59
C HIS A 426 7.51 -4.92 2.91
N PHE A 427 7.07 -5.07 1.65
CA PHE A 427 6.98 -6.35 0.94
C PHE A 427 7.75 -6.34 -0.38
N GLY A 428 8.11 -7.52 -0.88
CA GLY A 428 8.83 -7.69 -2.14
C GLY A 428 10.28 -7.21 -2.10
N ARG A 429 10.94 -7.35 -0.96
CA ARG A 429 12.32 -6.91 -0.73
C ARG A 429 13.15 -8.08 -0.22
N ASP A 430 14.39 -8.16 -0.67
CA ASP A 430 15.28 -9.30 -0.42
C ASP A 430 16.25 -9.09 0.75
N ASP A 431 16.04 -8.04 1.55
CA ASP A 431 16.79 -7.82 2.78
C ASP A 431 16.50 -8.97 3.76
N PRO A 432 17.53 -9.65 4.32
CA PRO A 432 17.34 -10.80 5.20
C PRO A 432 16.62 -10.47 6.51
N ASP A 433 16.53 -9.18 6.88
CA ASP A 433 15.69 -8.75 8.01
C ASP A 433 14.18 -8.84 7.70
N PHE A 434 13.76 -8.99 6.44
CA PHE A 434 12.35 -9.15 6.09
C PHE A 434 12.00 -10.63 6.02
N THR A 435 12.05 -11.27 7.18
CA THR A 435 11.80 -12.71 7.38
C THR A 435 10.48 -13.21 6.82
N TRP A 436 9.47 -12.34 6.67
CA TRP A 436 8.18 -12.66 6.04
C TRP A 436 8.27 -12.82 4.51
N GLU A 437 9.34 -12.36 3.87
CA GLU A 437 9.61 -12.59 2.45
C GLU A 437 10.26 -13.97 2.19
N THR A 438 10.72 -14.66 3.25
CA THR A 438 11.21 -16.04 3.15
C THR A 438 10.06 -17.01 2.95
N VAL A 439 10.08 -17.72 1.83
CA VAL A 439 9.04 -18.69 1.43
C VAL A 439 9.07 -19.93 2.33
N LYS A 440 7.90 -20.37 2.79
CA LYS A 440 7.69 -21.71 3.34
C LYS A 440 7.11 -22.61 2.24
N LEU A 441 7.86 -23.60 1.78
CA LEU A 441 7.38 -24.49 0.71
C LEU A 441 6.22 -25.36 1.23
N LEU A 442 5.07 -25.24 0.58
CA LEU A 442 3.88 -26.02 0.88
C LEU A 442 3.87 -27.24 -0.02
N LYS A 443 3.97 -28.43 0.59
CA LYS A 443 3.89 -29.70 -0.12
C LYS A 443 2.50 -30.29 0.03
N LYS A 444 1.97 -30.83 -1.06
CA LYS A 444 0.83 -31.73 -1.01
C LYS A 444 1.25 -33.01 -0.27
N ALA A 445 0.46 -33.45 0.69
CA ALA A 445 0.60 -34.78 1.28
C ALA A 445 0.35 -35.88 0.22
#